data_AF-A0A2D6MVM0-F1
#
_entry.id   AF-A0A2D6MVM0-F1
#
_cell.length_a   1.000
_cell.length_b   1.000
_cell.length_c   1.000
_cell.angle_alpha   90.00
_cell.angle_beta   90.00
_cell.angle_gamma   90.00
#
_symmetry.space_group_name_H-M   'P 1'
#
loop_
_entity.id
_entity.type
_entity.pdbx_description
1 polymer ?
#
loop_
_entity_poly.entity_id
_entity_poly.type
_entity_poly.pdbx_seq_one_letter_code
_entity_poly.pdbx_strand_id
1 'polypeptide(L)' 'MNDIKIKLSVEFSISESDLEDGLAEYDELSVGSLIAQILDKSIALDEVSCKVLEGPNSLEEVDELRAASGAG' A
#
# COMPACT_ATOMS: atom_id res chain seq x y z
N MET A 1 12.94 -27.64 5.00
CA MET A 1 12.61 -26.86 3.78
C MET A 1 13.59 -25.70 3.73
N ASN A 2 14.11 -25.37 2.55
CA ASN A 2 15.01 -24.23 2.39
C ASN A 2 14.14 -23.03 1.99
N ASP A 3 13.98 -22.08 2.91
CA ASP A 3 13.18 -20.89 2.67
C ASP A 3 13.93 -19.97 1.70
N ILE A 4 13.30 -19.63 0.57
CA ILE A 4 13.87 -18.71 -0.41
C ILE A 4 13.38 -17.30 -0.05
N LYS A 5 14.29 -16.45 0.41
CA LYS A 5 13.98 -15.05 0.74
C LYS A 5 14.26 -14.15 -0.45
N ILE A 6 13.21 -13.53 -0.97
CA ILE A 6 13.28 -12.53 -2.04
C ILE A 6 12.96 -11.16 -1.42
N LYS A 7 13.85 -10.17 -1.61
CA LYS A 7 13.61 -8.78 -1.21
C LYS A 7 13.32 -7.96 -2.45
N LEU A 8 12.18 -7.27 -2.46
CA LEU A 8 11.83 -6.28 -3.49
C LEU A 8 11.64 -4.90 -2.86
N SER A 9 12.00 -3.87 -3.62
CA SER A 9 11.52 -2.50 -3.43
C SER A 9 10.63 -2.18 -4.61
N VAL A 10 9.39 -1.80 -4.37
CA VAL A 10 8.39 -1.52 -5.40
C VAL A 10 7.98 -0.06 -5.30
N GLU A 11 7.99 0.63 -6.43
CA GLU A 11 7.46 1.98 -6.59
C GLU A 11 6.33 1.91 -7.61
N PHE A 12 5.17 2.46 -7.28
CA PHE A 12 4.01 2.51 -8.15
C PHE A 12 3.24 3.80 -7.92
N SER A 13 2.52 4.24 -8.95
CA SER A 13 1.58 5.36 -8.87
C SER A 13 0.17 4.82 -8.95
N ILE A 14 -0.70 5.26 -8.04
CA ILE A 14 -2.13 4.95 -8.03
C ILE A 14 -2.91 6.26 -7.91
N SER A 15 -4.10 6.33 -8.51
CA SER A 15 -4.97 7.49 -8.32
C SER A 15 -5.63 7.45 -6.94
N GLU A 16 -6.07 8.60 -6.43
CA GLU A 16 -6.78 8.69 -5.13
C GLU A 16 -8.03 7.81 -5.10
N SER A 17 -8.85 7.85 -6.16
CA SER A 17 -10.05 7.02 -6.26
C SER A 17 -9.73 5.53 -6.27
N ASP A 18 -8.69 5.12 -7.01
CA ASP A 18 -8.30 3.70 -7.06
C ASP A 18 -7.71 3.23 -5.72
N LEU A 19 -7.06 4.13 -4.97
CA LEU A 19 -6.56 3.82 -3.63
C LEU A 19 -7.70 3.65 -2.63
N GLU A 20 -8.69 4.54 -2.64
CA GLU A 20 -9.90 4.41 -1.83
C GLU A 20 -10.64 3.10 -2.12
N ASP A 21 -10.86 2.81 -3.40
CA ASP A 21 -11.51 1.58 -3.85
C ASP A 21 -10.73 0.34 -3.39
N GLY A 22 -9.39 0.36 -3.51
CA GLY A 22 -8.52 -0.73 -3.08
C GLY A 22 -8.53 -0.95 -1.57
N LEU A 23 -8.45 0.11 -0.77
CA LEU A 23 -8.53 0.01 0.69
C LEU A 23 -9.90 -0.53 1.14
N ALA A 24 -10.98 -0.11 0.50
CA ALA A 24 -12.33 -0.58 0.79
C ALA A 24 -12.55 -2.05 0.37
N GLU A 25 -12.04 -2.48 -0.80
CA GLU A 25 -12.19 -3.85 -1.29
C GLU A 25 -11.49 -4.86 -0.38
N TYR A 26 -10.32 -4.50 0.15
CA TYR A 26 -9.50 -5.38 0.98
C TYR A 26 -9.76 -5.23 2.48
N ASP A 27 -10.66 -4.32 2.88
CA ASP A 27 -10.96 -3.96 4.28
C ASP A 27 -9.68 -3.54 5.04
N GLU A 28 -8.88 -2.67 4.40
CA GLU A 28 -7.60 -2.22 4.91
C GLU A 28 -7.57 -0.71 5.18
N LEU A 29 -6.74 -0.30 6.14
CA LEU A 29 -6.56 1.11 6.51
C LEU A 29 -5.20 1.68 6.08
N SER A 30 -4.31 0.84 5.54
CA SER A 30 -2.99 1.28 5.10
C SER A 30 -2.54 0.64 3.80
N VAL A 31 -1.78 1.41 3.00
CA VAL A 31 -1.17 0.94 1.74
C VAL A 31 -0.26 -0.27 2.00
N GLY A 32 0.50 -0.25 3.09
CA GLY A 32 1.35 -1.38 3.48
C GLY A 32 0.56 -2.69 3.64
N SER A 33 -0.57 -2.64 4.35
CA SER A 33 -1.43 -3.81 4.55
C SER A 33 -2.15 -4.24 3.27
N LEU A 34 -2.63 -3.29 2.47
CA LEU A 34 -3.23 -3.56 1.15
C LEU A 34 -2.26 -4.36 0.25
N ILE A 35 -1.03 -3.90 0.12
CA ILE A 35 -0.01 -4.57 -0.70
C ILE A 35 0.36 -5.93 -0.12
N ALA A 36 0.46 -6.05 1.21
CA ALA A 36 0.68 -7.34 1.87
C ALA A 36 -0.42 -8.36 1.52
N GLN A 37 -1.70 -7.97 1.62
CA GLN A 37 -2.83 -8.84 1.26
C GLN A 37 -2.84 -9.20 -0.24
N ILE A 38 -2.58 -8.24 -1.14
CA ILE A 38 -2.53 -8.51 -2.58
C ILE A 38 -1.44 -9.54 -2.90
N LEU A 39 -0.26 -9.38 -2.31
CA LEU A 39 0.88 -10.27 -2.54
C LEU A 39 0.63 -11.67 -1.95
N ASP A 40 0.04 -11.74 -0.76
CA ASP A 40 -0.34 -13.02 -0.14
C ASP A 40 -1.35 -13.78 -1.01
N LYS A 41 -2.43 -13.13 -1.47
CA LYS A 41 -3.42 -13.75 -2.37
C LYS A 41 -2.84 -14.17 -3.72
N SER A 42 -1.81 -13.48 -4.22
CA SER A 42 -1.25 -13.73 -5.55
C SER A 42 -0.15 -14.80 -5.57
N ILE A 43 0.67 -14.87 -4.51
CA ILE A 43 1.90 -15.67 -4.50
C ILE A 43 1.92 -16.69 -3.33
N ALA A 44 0.93 -16.66 -2.42
CA ALA A 44 0.84 -17.49 -1.22
C ALA A 44 2.11 -17.40 -0.37
N LEU A 45 2.38 -16.21 0.18
CA LEU A 45 3.58 -15.91 0.94
C LEU A 45 3.34 -16.22 2.43
N ASP A 46 4.23 -16.99 3.05
CA ASP A 46 4.12 -17.30 4.49
C ASP A 46 4.32 -16.07 5.39
N GLU A 47 5.20 -15.13 4.99
CA GLU A 47 5.48 -13.91 5.73
C GLU A 47 5.80 -12.77 4.75
N VAL A 48 5.04 -11.68 4.81
CA VAL A 48 5.27 -10.47 4.02
C VAL A 48 5.44 -9.27 4.94
N SER A 49 6.50 -8.49 4.72
CA SER A 49 6.76 -7.24 5.43
C SER A 49 6.77 -6.12 4.40
N CYS A 50 5.68 -5.36 4.36
CA CYS A 50 5.54 -4.18 3.51
C CYS A 50 5.77 -2.92 4.36
N LYS A 51 6.54 -1.97 3.82
CA LYS A 51 6.76 -0.66 4.43
C LYS A 51 6.66 0.40 3.35
N VAL A 52 5.79 1.40 3.56
CA VAL A 52 5.77 2.60 2.73
C VAL A 52 7.02 3.43 3.06
N LEU A 53 7.85 3.68 2.04
CA LEU A 53 9.08 4.46 2.19
C LEU A 53 8.84 5.95 1.90
N GLU A 54 8.00 6.24 0.90
CA GLU A 54 7.64 7.57 0.45
C GLU A 54 6.18 7.58 -0.03
N GLY A 55 5.46 8.70 0.16
CA GLY A 55 4.05 8.86 -0.17
C GLY A 55 3.08 8.58 1.00
N PRO A 56 1.77 8.82 0.79
CA PRO A 56 0.76 8.63 1.82
C PRO A 56 0.52 7.14 2.08
N ASN A 57 0.44 6.76 3.35
CA ASN A 57 0.15 5.40 3.76
C ASN A 57 -1.33 5.17 4.12
N SER A 58 -2.14 6.23 4.28
CA SER A 58 -3.58 6.14 4.54
C SER A 58 -4.35 7.24 3.80
N LEU A 59 -5.68 7.13 3.76
CA LEU A 59 -6.55 8.15 3.13
C LEU A 59 -6.45 9.49 3.85
N GLU A 60 -6.30 9.49 5.17
CA GLU A 60 -6.10 10.71 5.95
C GLU A 60 -4.82 11.45 5.53
N GLU A 61 -3.74 10.72 5.26
CA GLU A 61 -2.49 11.31 4.76
C GLU A 61 -2.65 11.85 3.33
N VAL A 62 -3.47 11.20 2.49
CA VAL A 62 -3.83 11.72 1.15
C VAL A 62 -4.58 13.05 1.29
N ASP A 63 -5.56 13.12 2.19
CA ASP A 63 -6.34 14.33 2.48
C ASP A 63 -5.44 15.47 3.00
N GLU A 64 -4.51 15.17 3.90
CA GLU A 64 -3.53 16.14 4.41
C GLU A 64 -2.62 16.68 3.30
N LEU A 65 -2.12 15.82 2.42
CA LEU A 65 -1.31 16.23 1.26
C LEU A 65 -2.10 17.10 0.30
N ARG A 66 -3.38 16.79 0.07
CA ARG A 66 -4.28 17.59 -0.76
C ARG A 66 -4.53 18.97 -0.14
N ALA A 67 -4.81 19.02 1.16
CA ALA A 67 -5.00 20.27 1.88
C ALA A 67 -3.74 21.14 1.86
N ALA A 68 -2.55 20.52 1.97
CA ALA A 68 -1.27 21.21 1.84
C ALA A 68 -1.01 21.71 0.40
N SER A 69 -1.48 20.98 -0.61
CA SER A 69 -1.28 21.32 -2.03
C SER A 69 -2.31 22.32 -2.58
N GLY A 70 -3.46 22.48 -1.91
CA GLY A 70 -4.55 23.40 -2.26
C GLY A 70 -4.36 24.85 -1.78
N ALA A 71 -3.26 25.16 -1.10
CA ALA A 71 -2.87 26.53 -0.74
C ALA A 71 -2.12 27.18 -1.92
N GLY A 72 -2.85 27.54 -2.97
CA GLY A 72 -2.35 28.25 -4.16
C GLY A 72 -3.41 29.12 -4.81
#